data_AF-A0A2H9MQT7-F1
#
_entry.id   AF-A0A2H9MQT7-F1
#
_cell.length_a   1.000
_cell.length_b   1.000
_cell.length_c   1.000
_cell.angle_alpha   90.00
_cell.angle_beta   90.00
_cell.angle_gamma   90.00
#
_symmetry.space_group_name_H-M   'P 1'
#
loop_
_entity.id
_entity.type
_entity.pdbx_description
1 polymer ?
#
loop_
_entity_poly.entity_id
_entity_poly.type
_entity_poly.pdbx_seq_one_letter_code
_entity_poly.pdbx_strand_id
1 'polypeptide(L)'
;MSLRNIKSSLNKIAKSLSDIQDAREFLLKNTREVIILCSRSIISVHKGDIKSAKNNLKQAEILLKKYQKKATDDLRKYIITPEQEFVEAACLVAIFEKKEIPDEKKLNVMPESYILGLLDCVGELKRMVFDKIRIGDIDEAIRIFDIMETLYLELYPFSMYDKVVKESRRKIDVNRILVEDARGAITEEKRRSDLIKALSKFQK
;
A
#
# COMPACT_ATOMS: atom_id res chain seq x y z
N MET A 1 -57.37 -11.09 3.88
CA MET A 1 -56.80 -10.39 2.69
C MET A 1 -55.82 -9.27 3.06
N SER A 2 -55.84 -8.70 4.28
CA SER A 2 -55.03 -7.54 4.70
C SER A 2 -53.51 -7.76 4.76
N LEU A 3 -53.02 -8.99 4.94
CA LEU A 3 -51.59 -9.27 5.15
C LEU A 3 -50.82 -9.76 3.91
N ARG A 4 -51.49 -9.97 2.76
CA ARG A 4 -50.87 -10.59 1.57
C ARG A 4 -49.78 -9.70 0.96
N ASN A 5 -50.02 -8.39 0.91
CA ASN A 5 -49.06 -7.39 0.45
C ASN A 5 -47.86 -7.27 1.40
N ILE A 6 -48.10 -7.36 2.71
CA ILE A 6 -47.05 -7.36 3.74
C ILE A 6 -46.18 -8.62 3.61
N LYS A 7 -46.78 -9.81 3.47
CA LYS A 7 -46.03 -11.07 3.31
C LYS A 7 -45.13 -11.05 2.08
N SER A 8 -45.61 -10.52 0.95
CA SER A 8 -44.77 -10.37 -0.25
C SER A 8 -43.63 -9.36 -0.04
N SER A 9 -43.88 -8.26 0.67
CA SER A 9 -42.86 -7.26 0.98
C SER A 9 -41.77 -7.85 1.89
N LEU A 10 -42.18 -8.50 2.99
CA LEU A 10 -41.28 -9.14 3.94
C LEU A 10 -40.42 -10.23 3.28
N ASN A 11 -40.97 -11.03 2.36
CA ASN A 11 -40.19 -12.04 1.63
C ASN A 11 -39.12 -11.41 0.72
N LYS A 12 -39.43 -10.27 0.06
CA LYS A 12 -38.45 -9.53 -0.73
C LYS A 12 -37.33 -8.96 0.14
N ILE A 13 -37.69 -8.39 1.30
CA ILE A 13 -36.73 -7.89 2.28
C ILE A 13 -35.86 -9.03 2.81
N ALA A 14 -36.44 -10.15 3.21
CA ALA A 14 -35.71 -11.31 3.71
C ALA A 14 -34.69 -11.83 2.68
N LYS A 15 -35.07 -11.91 1.41
CA LYS A 15 -34.15 -12.29 0.33
C LYS A 15 -32.98 -11.30 0.20
N SER A 16 -33.28 -9.99 0.16
CA SER A 16 -32.25 -8.96 0.08
C SER A 16 -31.29 -8.99 1.28
N LEU A 17 -31.80 -9.22 2.50
CA LEU A 17 -30.97 -9.32 3.70
C LEU A 17 -30.09 -10.59 3.68
N SER A 18 -30.63 -11.71 3.21
CA SER A 18 -29.86 -12.94 3.02
C SER A 18 -28.72 -12.73 2.02
N ASP A 19 -28.98 -12.09 0.88
CA ASP A 19 -27.96 -11.80 -0.14
C ASP A 19 -26.83 -10.90 0.43
N ILE A 20 -27.16 -9.91 1.26
CA ILE A 20 -26.19 -9.05 1.95
C ILE A 20 -25.37 -9.83 2.97
N GLN A 21 -26.02 -10.71 3.75
CA GLN A 21 -25.34 -11.55 4.73
C GLN A 21 -24.34 -12.49 4.06
N ASP A 22 -24.74 -13.16 2.99
CA ASP A 22 -23.89 -14.07 2.23
C ASP A 22 -22.69 -13.34 1.61
N ALA A 23 -22.90 -12.14 1.06
CA ALA A 23 -21.84 -11.30 0.52
C ALA A 23 -20.85 -10.86 1.62
N ARG A 24 -21.35 -10.49 2.80
CA ARG A 24 -20.52 -10.11 3.95
C ARG A 24 -19.65 -11.28 4.42
N GLU A 25 -20.23 -12.47 4.61
CA GLU A 25 -19.48 -13.66 5.04
C GLU A 25 -18.44 -14.06 4.00
N PHE A 26 -18.79 -13.98 2.72
CA PHE A 26 -17.85 -14.20 1.63
C PHE A 26 -16.66 -13.24 1.69
N LEU A 27 -16.90 -11.93 1.84
CA LEU A 27 -15.81 -10.94 1.91
C LEU A 27 -14.91 -11.19 3.11
N LEU A 28 -15.47 -11.37 4.31
CA LEU A 28 -14.70 -11.62 5.54
C LEU A 28 -13.80 -12.86 5.45
N LYS A 29 -14.27 -13.91 4.78
CA LYS A 29 -13.52 -15.16 4.65
C LYS A 29 -12.41 -15.09 3.60
N ASN A 30 -12.64 -14.39 2.50
CA ASN A 30 -11.79 -14.51 1.30
C ASN A 30 -10.79 -13.35 1.12
N THR A 31 -11.03 -12.18 1.71
CA THR A 31 -10.14 -11.01 1.55
C THR A 31 -8.74 -11.21 2.13
N ARG A 32 -8.59 -12.07 3.13
CA ARG A 32 -7.29 -12.40 3.76
C ARG A 32 -6.28 -12.96 2.76
N GLU A 33 -6.73 -13.65 1.71
CA GLU A 33 -5.84 -14.19 0.68
C GLU A 33 -5.15 -13.08 -0.12
N VAL A 34 -5.86 -11.99 -0.42
CA VAL A 34 -5.28 -10.81 -1.08
C VAL A 34 -4.16 -10.22 -0.23
N ILE A 35 -4.41 -10.05 1.06
CA ILE A 35 -3.41 -9.52 2.01
C ILE A 35 -2.16 -10.41 2.00
N ILE A 36 -2.31 -11.74 2.12
CA ILE A 36 -1.18 -12.68 2.10
C ILE A 36 -0.38 -12.57 0.79
N LEU A 37 -1.05 -12.44 -0.36
CA LEU A 37 -0.38 -12.28 -1.65
C LEU A 37 0.36 -10.93 -1.73
N CYS A 38 -0.21 -9.85 -1.20
CA CYS A 38 0.44 -8.53 -1.14
C CYS A 38 1.68 -8.58 -0.26
N SER A 39 1.59 -9.14 0.96
CA SER A 39 2.75 -9.31 1.84
C SER A 39 3.85 -10.16 1.20
N ARG A 40 3.48 -11.25 0.50
CA ARG A 40 4.45 -12.07 -0.27
C ARG A 40 5.09 -11.27 -1.40
N SER A 41 4.33 -10.41 -2.08
CA SER A 41 4.87 -9.52 -3.11
C SER A 41 5.92 -8.57 -2.53
N ILE A 42 5.60 -7.88 -1.43
CA ILE A 42 6.50 -6.97 -0.73
C ILE A 42 7.79 -7.70 -0.31
N ILE A 43 7.67 -8.86 0.36
CA ILE A 43 8.81 -9.67 0.75
C ILE A 43 9.69 -10.06 -0.45
N SER A 44 9.08 -10.44 -1.58
CA SER A 44 9.80 -10.76 -2.80
C SER A 44 10.53 -9.55 -3.39
N VAL A 45 9.95 -8.34 -3.33
CA VAL A 45 10.63 -7.10 -3.75
C VAL A 45 11.89 -6.86 -2.92
N HIS A 46 11.81 -6.94 -1.59
CA HIS A 46 12.98 -6.75 -0.72
C HIS A 46 14.07 -7.81 -0.93
N LYS A 47 13.71 -9.02 -1.37
CA LYS A 47 14.66 -10.07 -1.74
C LYS A 47 15.25 -9.91 -3.15
N GLY A 48 14.79 -8.94 -3.92
CA GLY A 48 15.15 -8.75 -5.33
C GLY A 48 14.50 -9.76 -6.29
N ASP A 49 13.58 -10.62 -5.82
CA ASP A 49 12.84 -11.56 -6.66
C ASP A 49 11.62 -10.89 -7.29
N ILE A 50 11.88 -10.06 -8.29
CA ILE A 50 10.84 -9.26 -8.95
C ILE A 50 9.83 -10.14 -9.71
N LYS A 51 10.25 -11.33 -10.16
CA LYS A 51 9.38 -12.26 -10.90
C LYS A 51 8.29 -12.79 -9.97
N SER A 52 8.67 -13.26 -8.78
CA SER A 52 7.69 -13.72 -7.79
C SER A 52 6.82 -12.59 -7.27
N ALA A 53 7.40 -11.40 -7.05
CA ALA A 53 6.64 -10.22 -6.62
C ALA A 53 5.48 -9.92 -7.60
N LYS A 54 5.79 -9.79 -8.89
CA LYS A 54 4.78 -9.51 -9.93
C LYS A 54 3.74 -10.62 -10.08
N ASN A 55 4.14 -11.87 -9.93
CA ASN A 55 3.21 -12.99 -9.97
C ASN A 55 2.21 -12.94 -8.79
N ASN A 56 2.71 -12.70 -7.58
CA ASN A 56 1.87 -12.54 -6.38
C ASN A 56 0.94 -11.32 -6.52
N LEU A 57 1.46 -10.18 -6.97
CA LEU A 57 0.68 -8.97 -7.20
C LEU A 57 -0.44 -9.19 -8.23
N LYS A 58 -0.15 -9.87 -9.34
CA LYS A 58 -1.15 -10.19 -10.36
C LYS A 58 -2.26 -11.11 -9.82
N GLN A 59 -1.91 -12.09 -8.99
CA GLN A 59 -2.90 -12.95 -8.34
C GLN A 59 -3.76 -12.16 -7.36
N ALA A 60 -3.14 -11.26 -6.58
CA ALA A 60 -3.86 -10.36 -5.68
C ALA A 60 -4.86 -9.48 -6.46
N GLU A 61 -4.44 -8.90 -7.59
CA GLU A 61 -5.29 -8.07 -8.45
C GLU A 61 -6.53 -8.84 -8.96
N ILE A 62 -6.34 -10.08 -9.41
CA ILE A 62 -7.44 -10.93 -9.91
C ILE A 62 -8.47 -11.21 -8.81
N LEU A 63 -8.00 -11.59 -7.61
CA LEU A 63 -8.87 -11.85 -6.47
C LEU A 63 -9.56 -10.58 -5.99
N LEU A 64 -8.84 -9.48 -5.91
CA LEU A 64 -9.37 -8.19 -5.50
C LEU A 64 -10.51 -7.74 -6.42
N LYS A 65 -10.33 -7.81 -7.74
CA LYS A 65 -11.39 -7.50 -8.73
C LYS A 65 -12.63 -8.39 -8.55
N LYS A 66 -12.45 -9.66 -8.17
CA LYS A 66 -13.57 -10.57 -7.88
C LYS A 66 -14.31 -10.13 -6.62
N TYR A 67 -13.60 -9.70 -5.59
CA TYR A 67 -14.17 -9.33 -4.30
C TYR A 67 -14.84 -7.95 -4.35
N GLN A 68 -14.29 -7.00 -5.11
CA GLN A 68 -14.89 -5.68 -5.34
C GLN A 68 -16.31 -5.77 -5.91
N LYS A 69 -16.57 -6.75 -6.80
CA LYS A 69 -17.92 -6.98 -7.34
C LYS A 69 -18.95 -7.43 -6.30
N LYS A 70 -18.51 -7.97 -5.17
CA LYS A 70 -19.34 -8.40 -4.04
C LYS A 70 -19.45 -7.35 -2.94
N ALA A 71 -18.58 -6.33 -2.97
CA ALA A 71 -18.53 -5.25 -1.99
C ALA A 71 -19.37 -4.06 -2.46
N THR A 72 -20.70 -4.21 -2.47
CA THR A 72 -21.64 -3.14 -2.80
C THR A 72 -22.05 -2.35 -1.55
N ASP A 73 -22.32 -1.05 -1.72
CA ASP A 73 -22.82 -0.16 -0.68
C ASP A 73 -22.01 -0.25 0.64
N ASP A 74 -22.67 -0.60 1.73
CA ASP A 74 -22.09 -0.70 3.07
C ASP A 74 -21.02 -1.79 3.23
N LEU A 75 -20.91 -2.71 2.26
CA LEU A 75 -19.92 -3.77 2.27
C LEU A 75 -18.54 -3.33 1.74
N ARG A 76 -18.43 -2.14 1.13
CA ARG A 76 -17.15 -1.59 0.65
C ARG A 76 -16.09 -1.48 1.75
N LYS A 77 -16.51 -1.21 2.98
CA LYS A 77 -15.60 -1.16 4.14
C LYS A 77 -14.77 -2.44 4.35
N TYR A 78 -15.27 -3.60 3.89
CA TYR A 78 -14.57 -4.88 4.03
C TYR A 78 -13.44 -5.07 3.01
N ILE A 79 -13.35 -4.21 1.99
CA ILE A 79 -12.29 -4.25 0.97
C ILE A 79 -11.23 -3.16 1.14
N ILE A 80 -11.44 -2.22 2.06
CA ILE A 80 -10.50 -1.11 2.28
C ILE A 80 -9.09 -1.61 2.58
N THR A 81 -8.94 -2.50 3.57
CA THR A 81 -7.63 -3.04 3.96
C THR A 81 -6.97 -3.88 2.85
N PRO A 82 -7.67 -4.82 2.18
CA PRO A 82 -7.12 -5.49 1.00
C PRO A 82 -6.66 -4.56 -0.12
N GLU A 83 -7.42 -3.49 -0.40
CA GLU A 83 -7.03 -2.50 -1.41
C GLU A 83 -5.81 -1.69 -0.97
N GLN A 84 -5.74 -1.30 0.30
CA GLN A 84 -4.60 -0.60 0.90
C GLN A 84 -3.30 -1.43 0.76
N GLU A 85 -3.34 -2.71 1.14
CA GLU A 85 -2.20 -3.64 1.01
C GLU A 85 -1.81 -3.86 -0.47
N PHE A 86 -2.80 -3.90 -1.36
CA PHE A 86 -2.56 -4.02 -2.80
C PHE A 86 -1.89 -2.77 -3.38
N VAL A 87 -2.32 -1.59 -2.97
CA VAL A 87 -1.71 -0.31 -3.36
C VAL A 87 -0.27 -0.27 -2.91
N GLU A 88 0.01 -0.56 -1.63
CA GLU A 88 1.36 -0.61 -1.08
C GLU A 88 2.27 -1.52 -1.92
N ALA A 89 1.83 -2.77 -2.14
CA ALA A 89 2.59 -3.74 -2.92
C ALA A 89 2.80 -3.30 -4.38
N ALA A 90 1.80 -2.70 -5.02
CA ALA A 90 1.88 -2.24 -6.40
C ALA A 90 2.85 -1.06 -6.56
N CYS A 91 2.76 -0.08 -5.65
CA CYS A 91 3.65 1.08 -5.62
C CYS A 91 5.10 0.64 -5.37
N LEU A 92 5.33 -0.27 -4.42
CA LEU A 92 6.66 -0.79 -4.11
C LEU A 92 7.29 -1.52 -5.31
N VAL A 93 6.50 -2.36 -6.01
CA VAL A 93 6.96 -3.02 -7.25
C VAL A 93 7.31 -2.00 -8.33
N ALA A 94 6.50 -0.96 -8.53
CA ALA A 94 6.77 0.07 -9.52
C ALA A 94 8.06 0.85 -9.21
N ILE A 95 8.26 1.24 -7.96
CA ILE A 95 9.45 1.98 -7.51
C ILE A 95 10.72 1.15 -7.65
N PHE A 96 10.65 -0.15 -7.34
CA PHE A 96 11.76 -1.09 -7.54
C PHE A 96 12.10 -1.26 -9.03
N GLU A 97 11.10 -1.39 -9.90
CA GLU A 97 11.28 -1.46 -11.35
C GLU A 97 11.63 -0.11 -12.01
N LYS A 98 11.79 0.98 -11.23
CA LYS A 98 12.04 2.34 -11.72
C LYS A 98 10.97 2.81 -12.70
N LYS A 99 9.71 2.48 -12.41
CA LYS A 99 8.52 2.89 -13.16
C LYS A 99 7.73 3.93 -12.39
N GLU A 100 6.85 4.63 -13.11
CA GLU A 100 5.88 5.53 -12.50
C GLU A 100 4.95 4.79 -11.53
N ILE A 101 4.69 5.42 -10.39
CA ILE A 101 3.74 4.93 -9.40
C ILE A 101 2.34 4.97 -10.04
N PRO A 102 1.59 3.85 -10.03
CA PRO A 102 0.26 3.81 -10.64
C PRO A 102 -0.75 4.63 -9.83
N ASP A 103 -1.60 5.39 -10.51
CA ASP A 103 -2.72 6.12 -9.89
C ASP A 103 -3.88 5.20 -9.44
N GLU A 104 -4.83 5.75 -8.68
CA GLU A 104 -5.95 5.02 -8.10
C GLU A 104 -6.87 4.41 -9.17
N LYS A 105 -6.99 5.07 -10.33
CA LYS A 105 -7.84 4.61 -11.44
C LYS A 105 -7.23 3.42 -12.14
N LYS A 106 -5.92 3.45 -12.35
CA LYS A 106 -5.14 2.36 -12.93
C LYS A 106 -5.15 1.13 -12.04
N LEU A 107 -5.11 1.33 -10.71
CA LEU A 107 -5.24 0.25 -9.73
C LEU A 107 -6.69 -0.21 -9.51
N ASN A 108 -7.67 0.60 -9.92
CA ASN A 108 -9.10 0.35 -9.71
C ASN A 108 -9.43 0.15 -8.22
N VAL A 109 -8.98 1.08 -7.37
CA VAL A 109 -9.19 1.05 -5.91
C VAL A 109 -9.94 2.28 -5.42
N MET A 110 -10.45 2.24 -4.20
CA MET A 110 -11.09 3.38 -3.56
C MET A 110 -10.05 4.48 -3.22
N PRO A 111 -10.42 5.77 -3.28
CA PRO A 111 -9.50 6.86 -2.91
C PRO A 111 -8.96 6.75 -1.48
N GLU A 112 -9.80 6.33 -0.53
CA GLU A 112 -9.39 6.10 0.86
C GLU A 112 -8.29 5.03 0.94
N SER A 113 -8.48 3.89 0.28
CA SER A 113 -7.51 2.80 0.23
C SER A 113 -6.21 3.20 -0.47
N TYR A 114 -6.29 4.02 -1.52
CA TYR A 114 -5.10 4.53 -2.20
C TYR A 114 -4.24 5.41 -1.29
N ILE A 115 -4.85 6.36 -0.57
CA ILE A 115 -4.15 7.21 0.39
C ILE A 115 -3.51 6.36 1.49
N LEU A 116 -4.26 5.43 2.08
CA LEU A 116 -3.75 4.57 3.14
C LEU A 116 -2.59 3.67 2.66
N GLY A 117 -2.69 3.12 1.46
CA GLY A 117 -1.64 2.26 0.89
C GLY A 117 -0.37 3.03 0.55
N LEU A 118 -0.49 4.27 0.06
CA LEU A 118 0.66 5.14 -0.13
C LEU A 118 1.33 5.52 1.20
N LEU A 119 0.53 5.75 2.25
CA LEU A 119 1.06 6.02 3.58
C LEU A 119 1.86 4.85 4.13
N ASP A 120 1.41 3.61 3.92
CA ASP A 120 2.16 2.42 4.34
C ASP A 120 3.40 2.16 3.48
N CYS A 121 3.31 2.48 2.18
CA CYS A 121 4.44 2.37 1.26
C CYS A 121 5.66 3.20 1.71
N VAL A 122 5.46 4.36 2.36
CA VAL A 122 6.56 5.16 2.96
C VAL A 122 7.41 4.32 3.94
N GLY A 123 6.78 3.41 4.70
CA GLY A 123 7.47 2.51 5.60
C GLY A 123 8.38 1.52 4.88
N GLU A 124 7.89 0.86 3.83
CA GLU A 124 8.67 -0.07 3.03
C GLU A 124 9.76 0.66 2.20
N LEU A 125 9.55 1.92 1.81
CA LEU A 125 10.60 2.73 1.20
C LEU A 125 11.76 3.00 2.16
N LYS A 126 11.50 3.31 3.43
CA LYS A 126 12.57 3.41 4.44
C LYS A 126 13.36 2.10 4.49
N ARG A 127 12.67 0.96 4.53
CA ARG A 127 13.34 -0.35 4.54
C ARG A 127 14.22 -0.55 3.31
N MET A 128 13.73 -0.20 2.12
CA MET A 128 14.52 -0.25 0.88
C MET A 128 15.75 0.65 0.95
N VAL A 129 15.62 1.88 1.46
CA VAL A 129 16.76 2.80 1.68
C VAL A 129 17.84 2.14 2.53
N PHE A 130 17.47 1.58 3.68
CA PHE A 130 18.40 0.93 4.59
C PHE A 130 19.01 -0.35 3.99
N ASP A 131 18.23 -1.14 3.25
CA ASP A 131 18.74 -2.32 2.53
C ASP A 131 19.81 -1.93 1.50
N LYS A 132 19.65 -0.79 0.83
CA LYS A 132 20.62 -0.26 -0.14
C LYS A 132 21.87 0.32 0.51
N ILE A 133 21.71 1.08 1.58
CA ILE A 133 22.83 1.54 2.42
C ILE A 133 23.67 0.33 2.89
N ARG A 134 23.02 -0.74 3.38
CA ARG A 134 23.71 -1.93 3.91
C ARG A 134 24.64 -2.59 2.89
N ILE A 135 24.30 -2.54 1.60
CA ILE A 135 25.12 -3.13 0.52
C ILE A 135 26.03 -2.11 -0.18
N GLY A 136 26.10 -0.87 0.32
CA GLY A 136 26.92 0.20 -0.23
C GLY A 136 26.36 0.87 -1.50
N ASP A 137 25.12 0.58 -1.88
CA ASP A 137 24.44 1.13 -3.07
C ASP A 137 23.80 2.49 -2.73
N ILE A 138 24.65 3.50 -2.50
CA ILE A 138 24.24 4.81 -1.98
C ILE A 138 23.41 5.60 -3.01
N ASP A 139 23.76 5.52 -4.30
CA ASP A 139 23.05 6.25 -5.34
C ASP A 139 21.59 5.78 -5.44
N GLU A 140 21.36 4.47 -5.34
CA GLU A 140 20.00 3.91 -5.31
C GLU A 140 19.27 4.23 -3.99
N ALA A 141 19.99 4.23 -2.86
CA ALA A 141 19.42 4.64 -1.58
C ALA A 141 18.91 6.10 -1.61
N ILE A 142 19.69 7.02 -2.19
CA ILE A 142 19.31 8.43 -2.38
C ILE A 142 18.08 8.52 -3.27
N ARG A 143 18.06 7.82 -4.42
CA ARG A 143 16.91 7.81 -5.34
C ARG A 143 15.62 7.39 -4.64
N ILE A 144 15.68 6.34 -3.82
CA ILE A 144 14.50 5.84 -3.09
C ILE A 144 14.10 6.83 -1.99
N PHE A 145 15.06 7.42 -1.29
CA PHE A 145 14.80 8.45 -0.28
C PHE A 145 14.11 9.69 -0.89
N ASP A 146 14.55 10.16 -2.05
CA ASP A 146 13.93 11.32 -2.71
C ASP A 146 12.45 11.06 -3.06
N ILE A 147 12.13 9.82 -3.50
CA ILE A 147 10.75 9.39 -3.74
C ILE A 147 9.97 9.35 -2.42
N MET A 148 10.56 8.78 -1.37
CA MET A 148 9.95 8.68 -0.04
C MET A 148 9.61 10.06 0.55
N GLU A 149 10.54 11.01 0.47
CA GLU A 149 10.38 12.37 0.96
C GLU A 149 9.30 13.12 0.17
N THR A 150 9.36 13.05 -1.17
CA THR A 150 8.35 13.67 -2.04
C THR A 150 6.96 13.11 -1.76
N LEU A 151 6.83 11.78 -1.67
CA LEU A 151 5.56 11.12 -1.38
C LEU A 151 4.99 11.56 -0.02
N TYR A 152 5.83 11.64 1.01
CA TYR A 152 5.41 12.15 2.31
C TYR A 152 4.87 13.58 2.25
N LEU A 153 5.56 14.48 1.54
CA LEU A 153 5.15 15.88 1.41
C LEU A 153 3.80 16.02 0.69
N GLU A 154 3.58 15.25 -0.38
CA GLU A 154 2.30 15.20 -1.10
C GLU A 154 1.16 14.62 -0.24
N LEU A 155 1.47 13.67 0.65
CA LEU A 155 0.49 13.07 1.56
C LEU A 155 0.22 13.91 2.81
N TYR A 156 1.11 14.84 3.19
CA TYR A 156 1.00 15.63 4.41
C TYR A 156 -0.35 16.38 4.58
N PRO A 157 -0.90 17.03 3.53
CA PRO A 157 -2.20 17.71 3.62
C PRO A 157 -3.36 16.77 4.00
N PHE A 158 -3.22 15.46 3.74
CA PHE A 158 -4.28 14.50 4.03
C PHE A 158 -4.48 14.24 5.53
N SER A 159 -3.58 14.70 6.38
CA SER A 159 -3.72 14.67 7.84
C SER A 159 -4.95 15.41 8.34
N MET A 160 -5.47 16.37 7.56
CA MET A 160 -6.69 17.13 7.86
C MET A 160 -7.97 16.31 7.63
N TYR A 161 -7.89 15.21 6.88
CA TYR A 161 -9.03 14.37 6.51
C TYR A 161 -9.17 13.11 7.39
N ASP A 162 -8.54 13.04 8.56
CA ASP A 162 -8.57 11.88 9.47
C ASP A 162 -9.99 11.40 9.85
N LYS A 163 -10.96 12.32 9.89
CA LYS A 163 -12.38 11.98 10.13
C LYS A 163 -13.04 11.26 8.96
N VAL A 164 -12.47 11.35 7.77
CA VAL A 164 -12.97 10.76 6.52
C VAL A 164 -12.13 9.55 6.13
N VAL A 165 -10.80 9.69 6.15
CA VAL A 165 -9.81 8.63 5.94
C VAL A 165 -9.24 8.27 7.29
N LYS A 166 -9.82 7.23 7.92
CA LYS A 166 -9.45 6.85 9.28
C LYS A 166 -7.97 6.50 9.36
N GLU A 167 -7.32 6.93 10.44
CA GLU A 167 -5.90 6.68 10.74
C GLU A 167 -4.89 7.46 9.87
N SER A 168 -5.33 8.25 8.89
CA SER A 168 -4.44 9.03 8.02
C SER A 168 -3.52 9.95 8.82
N ARG A 169 -4.03 10.67 9.84
CA ARG A 169 -3.19 11.57 10.65
C ARG A 169 -2.11 10.81 11.41
N ARG A 170 -2.49 9.70 12.07
CA ARG A 170 -1.56 8.87 12.82
C ARG A 170 -0.46 8.32 11.91
N LYS A 171 -0.81 7.81 10.72
CA LYS A 171 0.17 7.31 9.74
C LYS A 171 1.09 8.41 9.23
N ILE A 172 0.57 9.61 8.96
CA ILE A 172 1.40 10.78 8.55
C ILE A 172 2.38 11.18 9.65
N ASP A 173 1.94 11.20 10.91
CA ASP A 173 2.81 11.52 12.05
C ASP A 173 3.95 10.49 12.20
N VAL A 174 3.66 9.20 11.96
CA VAL A 174 4.68 8.15 11.89
C VAL A 174 5.62 8.36 10.71
N ASN A 175 5.07 8.63 9.52
CA ASN A 175 5.85 8.84 8.30
C ASN A 175 6.84 10.00 8.44
N ARG A 176 6.48 11.07 9.17
CA ARG A 176 7.41 12.14 9.50
C ARG A 176 8.67 11.60 10.18
N ILE A 177 8.52 10.77 11.21
CA ILE A 177 9.64 10.18 11.94
C ILE A 177 10.47 9.27 11.01
N LEU A 178 9.78 8.47 10.18
CA LEU A 178 10.45 7.59 9.23
C LEU A 178 11.31 8.35 8.21
N VAL A 179 10.80 9.48 7.69
CA VAL A 179 11.52 10.36 6.76
C VAL A 179 12.72 11.01 7.45
N GLU A 180 12.55 11.55 8.66
CA GLU A 180 13.67 12.14 9.41
C GLU A 180 14.80 11.12 9.68
N ASP A 181 14.44 9.92 10.10
CA ASP A 181 15.41 8.84 10.33
C ASP A 181 16.18 8.48 9.04
N ALA A 182 15.47 8.33 7.92
CA ALA A 182 16.09 8.02 6.64
C ALA A 182 16.98 9.16 6.14
N ARG A 183 16.58 10.42 6.36
CA ARG A 183 17.36 11.61 6.02
C ARG A 183 18.68 11.64 6.77
N GLY A 184 18.66 11.33 8.07
CA GLY A 184 19.86 11.22 8.89
C GLY A 184 20.83 10.18 8.34
N ALA A 185 20.34 8.96 8.09
CA ALA A 185 21.14 7.86 7.55
C ALA A 185 21.77 8.20 6.17
N ILE A 186 20.97 8.76 5.25
CA ILE A 186 21.46 9.16 3.93
C ILE A 186 22.54 10.25 4.02
N THR A 187 22.32 11.24 4.89
CA THR A 187 23.28 12.35 5.07
C THR A 187 24.63 11.84 5.56
N GLU A 188 24.62 10.93 6.54
CA GLU A 188 25.84 10.34 7.08
C GLU A 188 26.57 9.48 6.03
N GLU A 189 25.87 8.57 5.35
CA GLU A 189 26.48 7.68 4.35
C GLU A 189 27.03 8.45 3.15
N LYS A 190 26.36 9.51 2.71
CA LYS A 190 26.86 10.37 1.63
C LYS A 190 28.19 11.03 2.01
N ARG A 191 28.28 11.63 3.21
CA ARG A 191 29.51 12.22 3.73
C ARG A 191 30.63 11.19 3.86
N ARG A 192 30.29 9.98 4.34
CA ARG A 192 31.24 8.87 4.46
C ARG A 192 31.77 8.42 3.10
N SER A 193 30.90 8.31 2.08
CA SER A 193 31.28 7.97 0.71
C SER A 193 32.22 9.00 0.10
N ASP A 194 31.92 10.29 0.26
CA ASP A 194 32.76 11.38 -0.24
C ASP A 194 34.15 11.37 0.42
N LEU A 195 34.21 11.08 1.73
CA LEU A 195 35.47 10.93 2.45
C LEU A 195 36.29 9.75 1.92
N ILE A 196 35.68 8.57 1.74
CA ILE A 196 36.35 7.38 1.20
C ILE A 196 36.88 7.68 -0.21
N LYS A 197 36.08 8.33 -1.06
CA LYS A 197 36.50 8.77 -2.40
C LYS A 197 37.69 9.72 -2.32
N ALA A 198 37.69 10.68 -1.40
CA ALA A 198 38.83 11.60 -1.22
C ALA A 198 40.09 10.84 -0.78
N LEU A 199 39.99 9.95 0.21
CA LEU A 199 41.12 9.15 0.70
C LEU A 199 41.73 8.26 -0.40
N SER A 200 40.88 7.64 -1.22
CA SER A 200 41.34 6.79 -2.34
C SER A 200 42.18 7.53 -3.38
N LYS A 201 42.02 8.86 -3.51
CA LYS A 201 42.83 9.69 -4.41
C LYS A 201 44.24 9.93 -3.90
N PHE A 202 44.47 9.84 -2.59
CA PHE A 202 45.78 10.02 -1.96
C PHE A 202 46.59 8.71 -1.85
N GLN A 203 45.98 7.56 -2.16
CA GLN A 203 46.66 6.26 -2.21
C GLN A 203 47.19 5.89 -3.61
N LYS A 204 47.10 6.80 -4.58
CA LYS A 204 47.78 6.73 -5.88
C LYS A 204 49.02 7.62 -5.87
#